data_AF-A0A2V7KGS1-F1
#
_entry.id   AF-A0A2V7KGS1-F1
#
_cell.length_a   1.000
_cell.length_b   1.000
_cell.length_c   1.000
_cell.angle_alpha   90.00
_cell.angle_beta   90.00
_cell.angle_gamma   90.00
#
_symmetry.space_group_name_H-M   'P 1'
#
loop_
_entity.id
_entity.type
_entity.pdbx_description
1 polymer ?
#
loop_
_entity_poly.entity_id
_entity_poly.type
_entity_poly.pdbx_seq_one_letter_code
_entity_poly.pdbx_strand_id
1 'polypeptide(L)'
;MASRDHLRRTPRRRTSCLRPTPFRTPTGASTHCWCSRTSSAAGCRAACFSVGTQPPRAEKAVEAIRDEFARMASEGLRGEALDDAKQQTLGQLMLSLESPTARMYRLASTAVYGESYRSLDEVLRTVEALTADEVSALAAEFFAPERQSVVSLGPNGVGVKL
;
A
#
# COMPACT_ATOMS: atom_id res chain seq x y z
N MET A 1 -22.03 -50.09 -29.85
CA MET A 1 -23.49 -49.99 -29.62
C MET A 1 -23.68 -49.65 -28.15
N ALA A 2 -24.22 -48.44 -27.86
CA ALA A 2 -24.50 -47.81 -26.54
C ALA A 2 -23.27 -47.64 -25.58
N SER A 3 -23.02 -46.51 -24.93
CA SER A 3 -23.94 -45.74 -24.07
C SER A 3 -23.51 -44.26 -23.91
N ARG A 4 -24.47 -43.48 -23.44
CA ARG A 4 -24.54 -42.03 -23.19
C ARG A 4 -23.40 -41.46 -22.33
N ASP A 5 -23.03 -40.20 -22.58
CA ASP A 5 -22.93 -39.24 -21.47
C ASP A 5 -23.19 -37.78 -21.87
N HIS A 6 -23.90 -37.09 -20.99
CA HIS A 6 -24.40 -35.72 -21.08
C HIS A 6 -23.35 -34.74 -20.54
N LEU A 7 -22.85 -33.79 -21.33
CA LEU A 7 -22.15 -32.61 -20.78
C LEU A 7 -22.37 -31.34 -21.65
N ARG A 8 -23.39 -30.58 -21.23
CA ARG A 8 -23.44 -29.12 -20.97
C ARG A 8 -22.96 -28.10 -22.04
N ARG A 9 -23.96 -27.32 -22.49
CA ARG A 9 -24.04 -25.86 -22.76
C ARG A 9 -23.07 -25.03 -21.88
N THR A 10 -22.43 -23.90 -22.23
CA THR A 10 -22.87 -22.63 -22.86
C THR A 10 -21.65 -21.65 -22.96
N PRO A 11 -21.74 -20.45 -23.59
CA PRO A 11 -20.65 -19.77 -24.32
C PRO A 11 -19.76 -18.83 -23.49
N ARG A 12 -18.54 -18.60 -24.04
CA ARG A 12 -17.55 -17.60 -23.64
C ARG A 12 -18.19 -16.22 -23.40
N ARG A 13 -18.23 -15.76 -22.15
CA ARG A 13 -18.43 -14.34 -21.81
C ARG A 13 -17.09 -13.70 -21.51
N ARG A 14 -16.81 -12.63 -22.25
CA ARG A 14 -15.72 -11.68 -22.05
C ARG A 14 -15.76 -11.14 -20.61
N THR A 15 -14.76 -11.45 -19.80
CA THR A 15 -14.43 -10.62 -18.63
C THR A 15 -13.59 -9.45 -19.13
N SER A 16 -14.22 -8.27 -19.13
CA SER A 16 -13.53 -7.00 -19.26
C SER A 16 -12.60 -6.84 -18.05
N CYS A 17 -11.32 -7.16 -18.24
CA CYS A 17 -10.27 -6.69 -17.35
C CYS A 17 -10.28 -5.15 -17.41
N LEU A 18 -10.89 -4.51 -16.41
CA LEU A 18 -10.71 -3.08 -16.20
C LEU A 18 -9.24 -2.85 -15.85
N ARG A 19 -8.62 -1.97 -16.63
CA ARG A 19 -7.20 -1.68 -16.62
C ARG A 19 -6.83 -1.08 -15.26
N PRO A 20 -5.82 -1.59 -14.55
CA PRO A 20 -5.15 -0.77 -13.54
C PRO A 20 -4.62 0.48 -14.26
N THR A 21 -4.85 1.65 -13.67
CA THR A 21 -4.27 2.91 -14.15
C THR A 21 -2.79 2.69 -14.39
N PRO A 22 -2.28 2.88 -15.63
CA PRO A 22 -0.92 2.57 -15.93
C PRO A 22 -0.04 3.65 -15.33
N PHE A 23 0.59 3.39 -14.17
CA PHE A 23 1.85 4.06 -13.85
C PHE A 23 2.93 3.49 -14.77
N ARG A 24 2.85 3.86 -16.05
CA ARG A 24 3.83 3.51 -17.07
C ARG A 24 4.86 4.63 -17.07
N THR A 25 5.81 4.58 -16.14
CA THR A 25 7.05 5.35 -16.32
C THR A 25 7.70 4.88 -17.63
N PRO A 26 8.23 5.78 -18.50
CA PRO A 26 8.72 5.42 -19.85
C PRO A 26 9.94 4.50 -19.89
N THR A 27 10.39 3.99 -18.75
CA THR A 27 11.69 3.35 -18.63
C THR A 27 11.61 2.22 -17.63
N GLY A 28 11.87 0.99 -18.08
CA GLY A 28 11.80 -0.25 -17.31
C GLY A 28 12.70 -0.27 -16.07
N ALA A 29 12.25 0.36 -14.99
CA ALA A 29 12.79 0.24 -13.65
C ALA A 29 11.80 -0.56 -12.80
N SER A 30 12.30 -1.55 -12.08
CA SER A 30 11.55 -2.34 -11.11
C SER A 30 11.29 -1.50 -9.86
N THR A 31 10.22 -0.71 -9.88
CA THR A 31 9.77 0.06 -8.72
C THR A 31 9.02 -0.88 -7.77
N HIS A 32 9.72 -1.44 -6.78
CA HIS A 32 9.06 -1.95 -5.59
C HIS A 32 9.06 -0.80 -4.59
N CYS A 33 7.87 -0.27 -4.30
CA CYS A 33 7.73 0.65 -3.20
C CYS A 33 7.09 -0.05 -2.02
N TRP A 34 7.76 0.05 -0.88
CA TRP A 34 7.33 -0.53 0.37
C TRP A 34 7.13 0.62 1.35
N CYS A 35 5.89 0.78 1.82
CA CYS A 35 5.57 1.61 2.97
C CYS A 35 5.63 0.74 4.22
N SER A 36 6.61 0.97 5.10
CA SER A 36 6.62 0.37 6.44
C SER A 36 6.15 1.40 7.45
N ARG A 37 5.13 1.03 8.24
CA ARG A 37 4.71 1.78 9.42
C ARG A 37 5.42 1.18 10.61
N THR A 38 6.31 1.94 11.23
CA THR A 38 6.90 1.56 12.51
C THR A 38 6.15 2.32 13.61
N SER A 39 5.29 1.61 14.35
CA SER A 39 4.88 2.06 15.69
C SER A 39 5.88 1.49 16.67
N SER A 40 6.87 2.29 17.06
CA SER A 40 7.75 1.91 18.18
C SER A 40 7.07 2.29 19.50
N ALA A 41 7.37 1.53 20.56
CA ALA A 41 6.92 1.82 21.92
C ALA A 41 7.38 3.20 22.46
N ALA A 42 8.18 3.95 21.69
CA ALA A 42 8.70 5.28 22.02
C ALA A 42 7.85 6.44 21.47
N GLY A 43 6.64 6.19 20.94
CA GLY A 43 5.73 7.25 20.48
C GLY A 43 6.11 7.93 19.16
N CYS A 44 7.23 7.54 18.54
CA CYS A 44 7.61 8.02 17.21
C CYS A 44 6.79 7.31 16.13
N ARG A 45 6.04 8.09 15.35
CA ARG A 45 5.36 7.63 14.14
C ARG A 45 6.20 8.02 12.93
N ALA A 46 6.73 7.04 12.22
CA ALA A 46 7.45 7.24 10.98
C ALA A 46 6.82 6.41 9.86
N ALA A 47 6.75 7.00 8.66
CA ALA A 47 6.41 6.31 7.43
C ALA A 47 7.65 6.32 6.54
N CYS A 48 8.16 5.15 6.20
CA CYS A 48 9.32 5.02 5.34
C CYS A 48 8.89 4.51 3.98
N PHE A 49 9.35 5.18 2.92
CA PHE A 49 9.19 4.74 1.54
C PHE A 49 10.56 4.41 0.97
N SER A 50 10.70 3.24 0.36
CA SER A 50 11.93 2.80 -0.29
C SER A 50 11.71 2.56 -1.77
N VAL A 51 12.67 2.93 -2.61
CA VAL A 51 12.63 2.69 -4.05
C VAL A 51 14.01 2.27 -4.56
N GLY A 52 14.03 1.22 -5.39
CA GLY A 52 15.23 0.80 -6.12
C GLY A 52 15.17 1.27 -7.57
N THR A 53 16.19 2.02 -8.02
CA THR A 53 16.28 2.49 -9.41
C THR A 53 17.70 2.37 -9.97
N GLN A 54 17.82 2.47 -11.30
CA GLN A 54 19.13 2.64 -11.94
C GLN A 54 19.71 4.02 -11.60
N PRO A 55 21.04 4.15 -11.36
CA PRO A 55 21.64 5.40 -10.88
C PRO A 55 21.26 6.67 -11.67
N PRO A 56 21.18 6.66 -13.01
CA PRO A 56 20.81 7.86 -13.77
C PRO A 56 19.35 8.32 -13.60
N ARG A 57 18.48 7.48 -13.01
CA ARG A 57 17.04 7.76 -12.83
C ARG A 57 16.67 8.05 -11.38
N ALA A 58 17.62 7.94 -10.46
CA ALA A 58 17.35 8.07 -9.03
C ALA A 58 16.78 9.44 -8.66
N GLU A 59 17.37 10.53 -9.18
CA GLU A 59 16.90 11.89 -8.91
C GLU A 59 15.48 12.12 -9.40
N LYS A 60 15.19 11.73 -10.65
CA LYS A 60 13.85 11.83 -11.24
C LYS A 60 12.80 11.02 -10.49
N ALA A 61 13.19 9.86 -9.95
CA ALA A 61 12.28 9.04 -9.15
C ALA A 61 11.97 9.72 -7.81
N VAL A 62 12.99 10.25 -7.12
CA VAL A 62 12.80 10.98 -5.86
C VAL A 62 11.95 12.22 -6.05
N GLU A 63 12.18 13.00 -7.11
CA GLU A 63 11.37 14.17 -7.45
C GLU A 63 9.91 13.79 -7.68
N ALA A 64 9.64 12.78 -8.51
CA ALA A 64 8.27 12.31 -8.76
C ALA A 64 7.55 11.81 -7.49
N ILE A 65 8.28 11.16 -6.57
CA ILE A 65 7.73 10.71 -5.28
C ILE A 65 7.40 11.91 -4.38
N ARG A 66 8.28 12.91 -4.32
CA ARG A 66 8.07 14.13 -3.54
C ARG A 66 6.86 14.92 -4.03
N ASP A 67 6.73 15.08 -5.34
CA ASP A 67 5.59 15.76 -5.96
C ASP A 67 4.27 15.05 -5.63
N GLU A 68 4.27 13.71 -5.72
CA GLU A 68 3.11 12.91 -5.37
C GLU A 68 2.75 13.04 -3.89
N PHE A 69 3.74 12.99 -2.99
CA PHE A 69 3.52 13.18 -1.56
C PHE A 69 3.02 14.58 -1.23
N ALA A 70 3.53 15.62 -1.88
CA ALA A 70 3.03 16.98 -1.73
C ALA A 70 1.58 17.10 -2.21
N ARG A 71 1.23 16.43 -3.32
CA ARG A 71 -0.16 16.36 -3.80
C ARG A 71 -1.06 15.65 -2.80
N MET A 72 -0.67 14.48 -2.29
CA MET A 72 -1.46 13.77 -1.28
C MET A 72 -1.60 14.55 0.04
N ALA A 73 -0.57 15.30 0.44
CA ALA A 73 -0.62 16.13 1.64
C ALA A 73 -1.59 17.32 1.51
N SER A 74 -1.74 17.88 0.30
CA SER A 74 -2.57 19.06 0.05
C SER A 74 -3.99 18.71 -0.40
N GLU A 75 -4.14 17.78 -1.33
CA GLU A 75 -5.41 17.40 -1.96
C GLU A 75 -6.08 16.21 -1.27
N GLY A 76 -5.33 15.40 -0.53
CA GLY A 76 -5.82 14.19 0.12
C GLY A 76 -6.19 13.06 -0.86
N LEU A 77 -6.78 11.98 -0.35
CA LEU A 77 -7.28 10.86 -1.14
C LEU A 77 -8.81 10.82 -1.06
N ARG A 78 -9.50 10.90 -2.20
CA ARG A 78 -10.97 11.02 -2.27
C ARG A 78 -11.59 10.18 -3.39
N GLY A 79 -12.89 9.95 -3.28
CA GLY A 79 -13.70 9.25 -4.28
C GLY A 79 -13.21 7.84 -4.56
N GLU A 80 -13.23 7.44 -5.83
CA GLU A 80 -12.85 6.11 -6.30
C GLU A 80 -11.46 5.68 -5.84
N ALA A 81 -10.49 6.61 -5.80
CA ALA A 81 -9.13 6.28 -5.36
C ALA A 81 -9.06 5.89 -3.87
N LEU A 82 -9.92 6.47 -3.01
CA LEU A 82 -10.01 6.08 -1.61
C LEU A 82 -10.68 4.72 -1.47
N ASP A 83 -11.75 4.48 -2.24
CA ASP A 83 -12.46 3.20 -2.21
C ASP A 83 -11.55 2.07 -2.69
N ASP A 84 -10.80 2.28 -3.77
CA ASP A 84 -9.81 1.32 -4.28
C ASP A 84 -8.71 1.02 -3.25
N ALA A 85 -8.18 2.04 -2.57
CA ALA A 85 -7.17 1.87 -1.54
C ALA A 85 -7.71 1.07 -0.33
N LYS A 86 -8.96 1.32 0.07
CA LYS A 86 -9.65 0.53 1.10
C LYS A 86 -9.82 -0.93 0.66
N GLN A 87 -10.33 -1.17 -0.54
CA GLN A 87 -10.53 -2.52 -1.07
C GLN A 87 -9.21 -3.28 -1.19
N GLN A 88 -8.14 -2.62 -1.64
CA GLN A 88 -6.80 -3.20 -1.68
C GLN A 88 -6.33 -3.61 -0.27
N THR A 89 -6.53 -2.73 0.73
CA THR A 89 -6.13 -3.00 2.11
C THR A 89 -6.90 -4.19 2.70
N LEU A 90 -8.22 -4.23 2.48
CA LEU A 90 -9.08 -5.34 2.92
C LEU A 90 -8.68 -6.65 2.23
N GLY A 91 -8.39 -6.61 0.92
CA GLY A 91 -7.92 -7.77 0.17
C GLY A 91 -6.59 -8.31 0.69
N GLN A 92 -5.60 -7.45 0.94
CA GLN A 92 -4.32 -7.84 1.53
C GLN A 92 -4.49 -8.47 2.92
N LEU A 93 -5.39 -7.90 3.74
CA LEU A 93 -5.72 -8.45 5.04
C LEU A 93 -6.28 -9.87 4.92
N MET A 94 -7.24 -10.08 4.02
CA MET A 94 -7.85 -11.40 3.81
C MET A 94 -6.83 -12.43 3.31
N LEU A 95 -5.99 -12.07 2.35
CA LEU A 95 -4.92 -12.95 1.84
C LEU A 95 -3.90 -13.30 2.93
N SER A 96 -3.57 -12.35 3.82
CA SER A 96 -2.64 -12.62 4.92
C SER A 96 -3.13 -13.72 5.86
N LEU A 97 -4.45 -13.92 5.95
CA LEU A 97 -5.05 -14.94 6.81
C LEU A 97 -4.88 -16.36 6.26
N GLU A 98 -4.44 -16.56 5.03
CA GLU A 98 -4.16 -17.90 4.52
C GLU A 98 -2.92 -18.50 5.22
N SER A 99 -1.93 -17.64 5.52
CA SER A 99 -0.69 -18.04 6.18
C SER A 99 -0.86 -18.24 7.70
N PRO A 100 -0.56 -19.43 8.25
CA PRO A 100 -0.56 -19.66 9.70
C PRO A 100 0.45 -18.75 10.43
N THR A 101 1.60 -18.48 9.82
CA THR A 101 2.63 -17.60 10.38
C THR A 101 2.14 -16.16 10.50
N ALA A 102 1.44 -15.65 9.49
CA ALA A 102 0.88 -14.29 9.54
C ALA A 102 -0.23 -14.17 10.60
N ARG A 103 -1.07 -15.21 10.75
CA ARG A 103 -2.08 -15.28 11.83
C ARG A 103 -1.43 -15.27 13.21
N MET A 104 -0.39 -16.09 13.42
CA MET A 104 0.38 -16.12 14.66
C MET A 104 1.02 -14.76 14.97
N TYR A 105 1.63 -14.11 13.96
CA TYR A 105 2.27 -12.81 14.13
C TYR A 105 1.28 -11.73 14.58
N ARG A 106 0.06 -11.70 14.02
CA ARG A 106 -0.98 -10.75 14.44
C ARG A 106 -1.35 -10.96 15.92
N LEU A 107 -1.58 -12.20 16.35
CA LEU A 107 -1.88 -12.50 17.75
C LEU A 107 -0.72 -12.15 18.69
N ALA A 108 0.50 -12.51 18.31
CA ALA A 108 1.70 -12.21 19.09
C ALA A 108 1.92 -10.70 19.22
N SER A 109 1.71 -9.93 18.15
CA SER A 109 1.87 -8.47 18.16
C SER A 109 0.97 -7.79 19.18
N THR A 110 -0.29 -8.22 19.30
CA THR A 110 -1.23 -7.72 20.31
C THR A 110 -0.70 -7.91 21.73
N ALA A 111 -0.15 -9.10 22.04
CA ALA A 111 0.43 -9.37 23.35
C ALA A 111 1.72 -8.58 23.61
N VAL A 112 2.59 -8.46 22.60
CA VAL A 112 3.88 -7.74 22.72
C VAL A 112 3.68 -6.24 22.93
N TYR A 113 2.73 -5.64 22.21
CA TYR A 113 2.46 -4.20 22.30
C TYR A 113 1.42 -3.84 23.38
N GLY A 114 0.90 -4.83 24.11
CA GLY A 114 -0.12 -4.61 25.15
C GLY A 114 -1.43 -4.04 24.58
N GLU A 115 -1.71 -4.29 23.30
CA GLU A 115 -2.94 -3.83 22.66
C GLU A 115 -4.12 -4.75 23.02
N SER A 116 -5.33 -4.22 22.97
CA SER A 116 -6.51 -5.07 23.05
C SER A 116 -6.65 -5.93 21.79
N TYR A 117 -7.01 -7.19 21.98
CA TYR A 117 -7.36 -8.06 20.87
C TYR A 117 -8.57 -7.49 20.12
N ARG A 118 -8.45 -7.39 18.80
CA ARG A 118 -9.52 -7.00 17.89
C ARG A 118 -9.81 -8.17 16.98
N SER A 119 -11.08 -8.55 16.90
CA SER A 119 -11.56 -9.55 15.95
C SER A 119 -11.33 -9.09 14.52
N LEU A 120 -11.34 -10.03 13.58
CA LEU A 120 -11.19 -9.69 12.16
C LEU A 120 -12.30 -8.74 11.70
N ASP A 121 -13.54 -9.01 12.07
CA ASP A 121 -14.70 -8.20 11.68
C ASP A 121 -14.61 -6.76 12.20
N GLU A 122 -14.08 -6.55 13.41
CA GLU A 122 -13.82 -5.21 13.94
C GLU A 122 -12.77 -4.46 13.13
N VAL A 123 -11.69 -5.15 12.73
CA VAL A 123 -10.65 -4.54 11.89
C VAL A 123 -11.20 -4.19 10.51
N LEU A 124 -12.01 -5.08 9.90
CA LEU A 124 -12.66 -4.82 8.61
C LEU A 124 -13.57 -3.59 8.69
N ARG A 125 -14.47 -3.54 9.67
CA ARG A 125 -15.36 -2.38 9.90
C ARG A 125 -14.58 -1.08 10.13
N THR A 126 -13.45 -1.16 10.83
CA THR A 126 -12.60 0.02 11.08
C THR A 126 -12.08 0.60 9.77
N VAL A 127 -11.62 -0.23 8.84
CA VAL A 127 -11.11 0.23 7.53
C VAL A 127 -12.24 0.75 6.65
N GLU A 128 -13.39 0.09 6.64
CA GLU A 128 -14.55 0.52 5.85
C GLU A 128 -15.09 1.89 6.31
N ALA A 129 -15.14 2.11 7.62
CA ALA A 129 -15.65 3.34 8.23
C ALA A 129 -14.76 4.58 8.04
N LEU A 130 -13.50 4.41 7.61
CA LEU A 130 -12.57 5.54 7.43
C LEU A 130 -13.15 6.59 6.49
N THR A 131 -13.16 7.84 6.91
CA THR A 131 -13.63 8.95 6.07
C THR A 131 -12.49 9.53 5.24
N ALA A 132 -12.86 10.19 4.14
CA ALA A 132 -11.88 10.90 3.31
C ALA A 132 -11.13 11.98 4.10
N ASP A 133 -11.79 12.62 5.06
CA ASP A 133 -11.19 13.68 5.87
C ASP A 133 -10.18 13.14 6.88
N GLU A 134 -10.46 12.01 7.53
CA GLU A 134 -9.51 11.33 8.41
C GLU A 134 -8.24 10.88 7.66
N VAL A 135 -8.43 10.31 6.45
CA VAL A 135 -7.31 9.88 5.61
C VAL A 135 -6.52 11.09 5.11
N SER A 136 -7.19 12.17 4.73
CA SER A 136 -6.54 13.41 4.28
C SER A 136 -5.76 14.08 5.41
N ALA A 137 -6.29 14.10 6.63
CA ALA A 137 -5.60 14.65 7.80
C ALA A 137 -4.31 13.86 8.10
N LEU A 138 -4.36 12.53 8.01
CA LEU A 138 -3.16 11.69 8.14
C LEU A 138 -2.18 11.91 6.98
N ALA A 139 -2.66 12.05 5.75
CA ALA A 139 -1.80 12.32 4.60
C ALA A 139 -1.05 13.65 4.77
N ALA A 140 -1.72 14.70 5.24
CA ALA A 140 -1.10 15.98 5.56
C ALA A 140 -0.05 15.85 6.68
N GLU A 141 -0.31 15.05 7.72
CA GLU A 141 0.63 14.83 8.82
C GLU A 141 1.91 14.11 8.36
N PHE A 142 1.77 13.01 7.59
CA PHE A 142 2.89 12.13 7.25
C PHE A 142 3.65 12.55 5.99
N PHE A 143 2.99 13.21 5.05
CA PHE A 143 3.57 13.53 3.73
C PHE A 143 3.92 15.01 3.55
N ALA A 144 3.79 15.84 4.59
CA ALA A 144 4.25 17.22 4.57
C ALA A 144 5.72 17.33 4.09
N PRO A 145 6.02 18.07 3.01
CA PRO A 145 7.36 18.16 2.43
C PRO A 145 8.46 18.53 3.42
N GLU A 146 8.14 19.39 4.39
CA GLU A 146 9.07 19.92 5.39
C GLU A 146 9.50 18.85 6.41
N ARG A 147 8.83 17.70 6.44
CA ARG A 147 9.09 16.59 7.38
C ARG A 147 9.72 15.38 6.70
N GLN A 148 10.09 15.48 5.42
CA GLN A 148 10.60 14.37 4.63
C GLN A 148 12.13 14.32 4.63
N SER A 149 12.71 13.29 5.25
CA SER A 149 14.13 12.98 5.08
C SER A 149 14.36 11.97 3.96
N VAL A 150 15.36 12.22 3.10
CA VAL A 150 15.74 11.27 2.03
C VAL A 150 17.12 10.71 2.30
N VAL A 151 17.20 9.37 2.31
CA VAL A 151 18.45 8.62 2.40
C VAL A 151 18.66 7.90 1.07
N SER A 152 19.81 8.16 0.43
CA SER A 152 20.20 7.49 -0.81
C SER A 152 21.39 6.56 -0.57
N LEU A 153 21.32 5.35 -1.12
CA LEU A 153 22.39 4.36 -1.06
C LEU A 153 22.75 3.98 -2.50
N GLY A 154 23.98 4.27 -2.92
CA GLY A 154 24.44 3.95 -4.27
C GLY A 154 25.80 4.54 -4.63
N PRO A 155 26.32 4.21 -5.83
CA PRO A 155 27.65 4.63 -6.29
C PRO A 155 27.82 6.16 -6.39
N ASN A 156 26.72 6.89 -6.55
CA ASN A 156 26.69 8.36 -6.57
C ASN A 156 26.13 8.92 -5.25
N GLY A 157 26.31 8.22 -4.13
CA GLY A 157 25.67 8.50 -2.85
C GLY A 157 25.88 9.93 -2.36
N VAL A 158 24.95 10.82 -2.70
CA VAL A 158 24.81 12.12 -2.05
C VAL A 158 24.21 11.82 -0.68
N GLY A 159 24.90 12.26 0.37
CA GLY A 159 24.49 12.06 1.76
C GLY A 159 23.06 12.52 2.06
N VAL A 160 22.59 12.21 3.26
CA VAL A 160 21.24 12.51 3.73
C VAL A 160 20.88 13.96 3.40
N LYS A 161 19.92 14.15 2.48
CA LYS A 161 19.31 15.46 2.23
C LYS A 161 18.12 15.55 3.17
N LEU A 162 18.34 16.23 4.29
CA LEU A 162 17.31 16.66 5.23
C LEU A 162 16.45 17.75 4.59
#